data_AF-T1DBM8-F1
#
_entry.id   AF-T1DBM8-F1
#
_cell.length_a   1.000
_cell.length_b   1.000
_cell.length_c   1.000
_cell.angle_alpha   90.00
_cell.angle_beta   90.00
_cell.angle_gamma   90.00
#
_symmetry.space_group_name_H-M   'P 1'
#
loop_
_entity.id
_entity.type
_entity.pdbx_description
1 polymer ?
#
loop_
_entity_poly.entity_id
_entity_poly.type
_entity_poly.pdbx_seq_one_letter_code
_entity_poly.pdbx_strand_id
1 'polypeptide(L)'
;MGALLTGFGLYDRIAKFAGMGAALPITGFANAVVSPAIEFRSEGAVLGTGARIFQVAGPVIVYGLLAAFVVGLVHLVIPGLRP
;
A
#
# COMPACT_ATOMS: atom_id res chain seq x y z
N MET A 1 -11.67 -16.55 -0.55
CA MET A 1 -11.22 -16.74 -1.96
C MET A 1 -9.71 -16.93 -2.06
N GLY A 2 -8.88 -16.04 -1.52
CA GLY A 2 -7.41 -16.21 -1.49
C GLY A 2 -6.97 -17.56 -0.88
N ALA A 3 -7.43 -17.90 0.32
CA ALA A 3 -7.09 -19.17 0.98
C ALA A 3 -7.44 -20.45 0.19
N LEU A 4 -8.56 -20.43 -0.57
CA LEU A 4 -8.95 -21.56 -1.44
C LEU A 4 -8.02 -21.65 -2.66
N LEU A 5 -7.71 -20.52 -3.29
CA LEU A 5 -6.79 -20.45 -4.45
C LEU A 5 -5.34 -20.76 -4.05
N THR A 6 -4.93 -20.45 -2.81
CA THR A 6 -3.63 -20.82 -2.24
C THR A 6 -3.54 -22.34 -2.04
N GLY A 7 -4.60 -22.98 -1.54
CA GLY A 7 -4.66 -24.43 -1.37
C GLY A 7 -4.57 -25.23 -2.68
N PHE A 8 -5.02 -24.66 -3.80
CA PHE A 8 -4.88 -25.24 -5.15
C PHE A 8 -3.59 -24.83 -5.89
N GLY A 9 -2.68 -24.07 -5.24
CA GLY A 9 -1.44 -23.59 -5.85
C GLY A 9 -1.62 -22.58 -7.00
N LEU A 10 -2.85 -22.12 -7.25
CA LEU A 10 -3.17 -21.20 -8.34
C LEU A 10 -2.96 -19.74 -7.93
N TYR A 11 -3.09 -19.45 -6.62
CA TYR A 11 -2.84 -18.11 -6.08
C TYR A 11 -1.39 -17.66 -6.33
N ASP A 12 -0.40 -18.54 -6.24
CA ASP A 12 1.00 -18.17 -6.50
C ASP A 12 1.27 -17.76 -7.95
N ARG A 13 0.57 -18.39 -8.92
CA ARG A 13 0.67 -18.00 -10.33
C ARG A 13 0.01 -16.66 -10.59
N ILE A 14 -1.17 -16.44 -10.01
CA ILE A 14 -1.90 -15.19 -10.14
C ILE A 14 -1.13 -14.07 -9.43
N ALA A 15 -0.59 -14.32 -8.24
CA ALA A 15 0.21 -13.38 -7.47
C ALA A 15 1.53 -13.02 -8.16
N LYS A 16 2.21 -13.97 -8.82
CA LYS A 16 3.40 -13.67 -9.64
C LYS A 16 3.09 -12.78 -10.83
N PHE A 17 1.92 -12.94 -11.46
CA PHE A 17 1.50 -12.11 -12.58
C PHE A 17 0.98 -10.73 -12.13
N ALA A 18 0.18 -10.68 -11.08
CA ALA A 18 -0.43 -9.46 -10.54
C ALA A 18 0.52 -8.63 -9.65
N GLY A 19 1.64 -9.22 -9.20
CA GLY A 19 2.69 -8.57 -8.44
C GLY A 19 2.18 -7.90 -7.16
N MET A 20 2.70 -6.70 -6.88
CA MET A 20 2.36 -5.94 -5.67
C MET A 20 0.87 -5.55 -5.59
N GLY A 21 0.13 -5.56 -6.71
CA GLY A 21 -1.31 -5.31 -6.70
C GLY A 21 -2.15 -6.46 -6.12
N ALA A 22 -1.63 -7.69 -6.15
CA ALA A 22 -2.25 -8.82 -5.45
C ALA A 22 -1.76 -8.98 -4.00
N ALA A 23 -0.55 -8.51 -3.71
CA ALA A 23 0.05 -8.59 -2.37
C ALA A 23 -0.37 -7.42 -1.45
N LEU A 24 -0.59 -6.22 -2.00
CA LEU A 24 -1.04 -5.04 -1.27
C LEU A 24 -2.47 -4.66 -1.65
N PRO A 25 -3.30 -4.22 -0.69
CA PRO A 25 -4.69 -3.81 -0.95
C PRO A 25 -4.76 -2.39 -1.53
N ILE A 26 -4.14 -2.17 -2.70
CA ILE A 26 -4.02 -0.83 -3.33
C ILE A 26 -5.40 -0.25 -3.69
N THR A 27 -6.37 -1.11 -4.04
CA THR A 27 -7.75 -0.69 -4.33
C THR A 27 -8.48 -0.17 -3.10
N GLY A 28 -8.29 -0.82 -1.94
CA GLY A 28 -8.82 -0.36 -0.66
C GLY A 28 -8.20 0.96 -0.23
N PHE A 29 -6.89 1.12 -0.44
CA PHE A 29 -6.19 2.39 -0.20
C PHE A 29 -6.70 3.51 -1.10
N ALA A 30 -6.88 3.25 -2.41
CA ALA A 30 -7.45 4.22 -3.33
C ALA A 30 -8.86 4.66 -2.90
N ASN A 31 -9.71 3.73 -2.47
CA ASN A 31 -11.03 4.07 -1.94
C ASN A 31 -10.94 4.95 -0.67
N ALA A 32 -10.04 4.61 0.25
CA ALA A 32 -9.82 5.37 1.49
C ALA A 32 -9.30 6.80 1.24
N VAL A 33 -8.64 7.05 0.12
CA VAL A 33 -8.20 8.39 -0.30
C VAL A 33 -9.29 9.13 -1.08
N VAL A 34 -10.01 8.46 -1.98
CA VAL A 34 -10.98 9.09 -2.87
C VAL A 34 -12.31 9.40 -2.18
N SER A 35 -12.80 8.54 -1.28
CA SER A 35 -14.01 8.81 -0.49
C SER A 35 -13.97 10.16 0.24
N PRO A 36 -12.95 10.46 1.08
CA PRO A 36 -12.88 11.76 1.74
C PRO A 36 -12.63 12.91 0.74
N ALA A 37 -11.99 12.65 -0.40
CA ALA A 37 -11.82 13.67 -1.44
C ALA A 37 -13.14 14.11 -2.08
N ILE A 38 -14.12 13.21 -2.17
CA ILE A 38 -15.45 13.49 -2.69
C ILE A 38 -16.31 14.13 -1.59
N GLU A 39 -16.29 13.56 -0.39
CA GLU A 39 -17.16 13.96 0.73
C GLU A 39 -16.81 15.35 1.26
N PHE A 40 -15.51 15.66 1.40
CA PHE A 40 -15.03 16.95 1.92
C PHE A 40 -14.65 17.94 0.81
N ARG A 41 -15.21 17.77 -0.39
CA ARG A 41 -14.99 18.70 -1.52
C ARG A 41 -15.55 20.10 -1.23
N SER A 42 -16.68 20.17 -0.52
CA SER A 42 -17.35 21.42 -0.16
C SER A 42 -16.56 22.26 0.86
N GLU A 43 -15.68 21.65 1.66
CA GLU A 43 -14.85 22.31 2.66
C GLU A 43 -13.60 22.99 2.06
N GLY A 44 -13.42 22.90 0.74
CA GLY A 44 -12.32 23.51 0.01
C GLY A 44 -11.09 22.60 -0.15
N ALA A 45 -10.26 22.91 -1.14
CA ALA A 45 -9.20 22.02 -1.61
C ALA A 45 -8.07 21.79 -0.59
N VAL A 46 -7.73 22.78 0.22
CA VAL A 46 -6.57 22.73 1.12
C VAL A 46 -6.94 22.22 2.51
N LEU A 47 -7.85 22.93 3.20
CA LEU A 47 -8.22 22.63 4.58
C LEU A 47 -9.24 21.48 4.71
N GLY A 48 -10.07 21.26 3.68
CA GLY A 48 -11.04 20.16 3.63
C GLY A 48 -10.46 18.93 2.96
N THR A 49 -10.46 18.92 1.63
CA THR A 49 -10.07 17.76 0.82
C THR A 49 -8.62 17.34 1.05
N GLY A 50 -7.68 18.28 0.97
CA GLY A 50 -6.24 18.01 1.13
C GLY A 50 -5.88 17.49 2.52
N ALA A 51 -6.39 18.12 3.58
CA ALA A 51 -6.15 17.69 4.95
C ALA A 51 -6.66 16.25 5.22
N ARG A 52 -7.86 15.91 4.72
CA ARG A 52 -8.46 14.58 4.91
C ARG A 52 -7.75 13.49 4.12
N ILE A 53 -7.35 13.78 2.87
CA ILE A 53 -6.50 12.88 2.09
C ILE A 53 -5.17 12.65 2.80
N PHE A 54 -4.54 13.72 3.31
CA PHE A 54 -3.23 13.64 3.95
C PHE A 54 -3.26 12.84 5.27
N GLN A 55 -4.36 12.89 6.03
CA GLN A 55 -4.54 12.05 7.22
C GLN A 55 -4.45 10.54 6.92
N VAL A 56 -4.87 10.11 5.72
CA VAL A 56 -4.81 8.71 5.29
C VAL A 56 -3.49 8.41 4.58
N ALA A 57 -3.11 9.24 3.60
CA ALA A 57 -1.93 9.00 2.77
C ALA A 57 -0.60 9.29 3.50
N GLY A 58 -0.57 10.28 4.39
CA GLY A 58 0.63 10.70 5.11
C GLY A 58 1.27 9.57 5.91
N PRO A 59 0.54 8.91 6.83
CA PRO A 59 1.06 7.77 7.57
C PRO A 59 1.55 6.65 6.66
N VAL A 60 0.81 6.31 5.60
CA VAL A 60 1.18 5.23 4.67
C VAL A 60 2.50 5.53 3.96
N ILE A 61 2.70 6.76 3.50
CA ILE A 61 3.96 7.17 2.85
C ILE A 61 5.11 7.12 3.85
N VAL A 62 4.93 7.65 5.06
CA VAL A 62 6.00 7.69 6.08
C VAL A 62 6.41 6.29 6.49
N TYR A 63 5.46 5.42 6.86
CA TYR A 63 5.78 4.06 7.28
C TYR A 63 6.28 3.20 6.12
N GLY A 64 5.76 3.40 4.91
CA GLY A 64 6.23 2.71 3.72
C GLY A 64 7.68 3.04 3.39
N LEU A 65 8.04 4.33 3.42
CA LEU A 65 9.41 4.78 3.18
C LEU A 65 10.36 4.33 4.29
N LEU A 66 9.91 4.41 5.55
CA LEU A 66 10.69 3.97 6.71
C LEU A 66 10.96 2.46 6.65
N ALA A 67 9.95 1.65 6.35
CA ALA A 67 10.10 0.20 6.20
C ALA A 67 11.05 -0.14 5.03
N ALA A 68 10.90 0.52 3.88
CA ALA A 68 11.81 0.35 2.75
C ALA A 68 13.26 0.72 3.10
N PHE A 69 13.46 1.82 3.84
CA PHE A 69 14.77 2.24 4.32
C PHE A 69 15.38 1.23 5.29
N VAL A 70 14.61 0.75 6.28
CA VAL A 70 15.08 -0.27 7.24
C VAL A 70 15.45 -1.56 6.51
N VAL A 71 14.59 -2.05 5.62
CA VAL A 71 14.88 -3.26 4.83
C VAL A 71 16.13 -3.07 3.96
N GLY A 72 16.27 -1.91 3.30
CA GLY A 72 17.45 -1.57 2.51
C GLY A 72 18.73 -1.50 3.36
N LEU A 73 18.65 -0.96 4.57
CA LEU A 73 19.77 -0.89 5.51
C LEU A 73 20.18 -2.28 6.01
N VAL A 74 19.22 -3.14 6.34
CA VAL A 74 19.48 -4.54 6.70
C VAL A 74 20.19 -5.26 5.55
N HIS A 75 19.74 -5.04 4.32
CA HIS A 75 20.36 -5.62 3.13
C HIS A 75 21.79 -5.14 2.90
N LEU A 76 22.07 -3.87 3.19
CA LEU A 76 23.41 -3.29 3.08
C LEU A 76 24.38 -3.85 4.12
N VAL A 77 23.91 -4.03 5.37
CA VAL A 77 24.73 -4.47 6.50
C VAL A 77 24.95 -5.99 6.52
N ILE A 78 24.06 -6.77 5.90
CA ILE A 78 24.14 -8.24 5.85
C ILE A 78 24.35 -8.67 4.39
N PRO A 79 25.60 -8.81 3.91
CA PRO A 79 25.90 -9.06 2.49
C PRO A 79 25.50 -10.47 1.99
N GLY A 80 24.95 -11.33 2.86
CA GLY A 80 24.58 -12.71 2.57
C GLY A 80 23.10 -12.96 2.29
N LEU A 81 22.22 -11.98 2.51
CA LEU A 81 20.78 -12.15 2.35
C LEU A 81 20.37 -11.84 0.89
N ARG A 82 20.68 -12.74 -0.05
CA ARG A 82 20.22 -12.58 -1.45
C ARG A 82 18.77 -13.08 -1.59
N PRO A 83 17.85 -12.29 -2.20
CA PRO A 83 16.48 -12.73 -2.45
C PRO A 83 16.39 -13.80 -3.56
#